data_AF-A0A0P9M820-F1
#
_entry.id   AF-A0A0P9M820-F1
#
_cell.length_a   1.000
_cell.length_b   1.000
_cell.length_c   1.000
_cell.angle_alpha   90.00
_cell.angle_beta   90.00
_cell.angle_gamma   90.00
#
_symmetry.space_group_name_H-M   'P 1'
#
loop_
_entity.id
_entity.type
_entity.pdbx_description
1 polymer ?
#
loop_
_entity_poly.entity_id
_entity_poly.type
_entity_poly.pdbx_seq_one_letter_code
_entity_poly.pdbx_strand_id
1 'polypeptide(L)'
;MRYTGPRLDQGDLDVWITLLHIARQKQMGKSFKTSAYELLKLQGKTDAGSNRKTLYKRLFRLAAGTLEISAKCHSYTGGLIDSIHRNDQEQKLVITLNLELSNLFGPNDFTHIDWSVRRALNSKPLAQWLHGYFSTHAEPYPVSIGTLMMMASSINSSASSREQNLRRALDALKDASNLHGQTFSYEISSGNVYVTKTPTSSQARHIARKASGYESKK
;
A
#
# COMPACT_ATOMS: atom_id res chain seq x y z
N MET A 1 -9.76 -2.59 -14.33
CA MET A 1 -10.18 -1.84 -13.13
C MET A 1 -10.59 -0.45 -13.56
N ARG A 2 -11.75 0.04 -13.10
CA ARG A 2 -12.14 1.45 -13.23
C ARG A 2 -12.28 2.08 -11.86
N TYR A 3 -12.06 3.38 -11.78
CA TYR A 3 -12.17 4.15 -10.55
C TYR A 3 -12.83 5.49 -10.85
N THR A 4 -13.74 5.91 -9.96
CA THR A 4 -14.30 7.26 -9.95
C THR A 4 -14.29 7.82 -8.54
N GLY A 5 -14.12 9.14 -8.40
CA GLY A 5 -13.97 9.83 -7.13
C GLY A 5 -12.65 10.61 -7.02
N PRO A 6 -12.34 11.15 -5.83
CA PRO A 6 -11.13 11.92 -5.61
C PRO A 6 -9.86 11.10 -5.88
N ARG A 7 -8.94 11.59 -6.71
CA ARG A 7 -7.64 10.93 -6.93
C ARG A 7 -6.98 10.60 -5.60
N LEU A 8 -6.67 9.33 -5.34
CA LEU A 8 -6.02 8.86 -4.12
C LEU A 8 -4.48 8.92 -4.23
N ASP A 9 -3.82 9.09 -3.08
CA ASP A 9 -2.37 9.14 -2.94
C ASP A 9 -1.84 8.13 -1.90
N GLN A 10 -0.52 8.05 -1.73
CA GLN A 10 0.12 7.12 -0.80
C GLN A 10 -0.29 7.35 0.66
N GLY A 11 -0.68 8.57 1.00
CA GLY A 11 -1.18 8.90 2.30
C GLY A 11 -2.60 8.40 2.55
N ASP A 12 -3.46 8.35 1.52
CA ASP A 12 -4.75 7.65 1.60
C ASP A 12 -4.52 6.14 1.76
N LEU A 13 -3.55 5.58 1.06
CA LEU A 13 -3.17 4.17 1.19
C LEU A 13 -2.69 3.84 2.62
N ASP A 14 -1.94 4.73 3.28
CA ASP A 14 -1.55 4.55 4.70
C ASP A 14 -2.77 4.44 5.62
N VAL A 15 -3.78 5.29 5.40
CA VAL A 15 -5.03 5.26 6.17
C VAL A 15 -5.77 3.95 5.89
N TRP A 16 -5.92 3.58 4.62
CA TRP A 16 -6.57 2.34 4.22
C TRP A 16 -5.93 1.09 4.85
N ILE A 17 -4.60 0.96 4.77
CA ILE A 17 -3.87 -0.15 5.39
C ILE A 17 -4.06 -0.17 6.91
N THR A 18 -4.10 1.01 7.54
CA THR A 18 -4.36 1.13 8.99
C THR A 18 -5.75 0.61 9.35
N LEU A 19 -6.78 0.96 8.57
CA LEU A 19 -8.14 0.47 8.77
C LEU A 19 -8.21 -1.05 8.62
N LEU A 20 -7.60 -1.61 7.57
CA LEU A 20 -7.52 -3.06 7.38
C LEU A 20 -6.82 -3.75 8.54
N HIS A 21 -5.77 -3.16 9.11
CA HIS A 21 -5.06 -3.73 10.24
C HIS A 21 -5.89 -3.76 11.52
N ILE A 22 -6.70 -2.73 11.79
CA ILE A 22 -7.64 -2.75 12.92
C ILE A 22 -8.72 -3.79 12.66
N ALA A 23 -9.27 -3.82 11.44
CA ALA A 23 -10.35 -4.71 11.05
C ALA A 23 -9.94 -6.20 11.06
N ARG A 24 -8.67 -6.54 10.80
CA ARG A 24 -8.20 -7.95 10.77
C ARG A 24 -8.39 -8.71 12.09
N GLN A 25 -8.45 -7.99 13.21
CA GLN A 25 -8.69 -8.57 14.54
C GLN A 25 -10.19 -8.64 14.89
N LYS A 26 -11.06 -8.25 13.95
CA LYS A 26 -12.51 -8.18 14.09
C LYS A 26 -13.16 -9.09 13.05
N GLN A 27 -14.44 -9.38 13.23
CA GLN A 27 -15.21 -10.10 12.23
C GLN A 27 -15.42 -9.19 11.01
N MET A 28 -15.10 -9.70 9.82
CA MET A 28 -15.23 -8.96 8.56
C MET A 28 -16.69 -8.52 8.33
N GLY A 29 -16.89 -7.31 7.80
CA GLY A 29 -18.21 -6.73 7.56
C GLY A 29 -18.91 -6.15 8.80
N LYS A 30 -18.38 -6.35 10.01
CA LYS A 30 -18.86 -5.63 11.20
C LYS A 30 -18.15 -4.28 11.33
N SER A 31 -18.90 -3.30 11.80
CA SER A 31 -18.32 -2.01 12.15
C SER A 31 -17.35 -2.14 13.33
N PHE A 32 -16.33 -1.30 13.35
CA PHE A 32 -15.38 -1.23 14.46
C PHE A 32 -15.20 0.21 14.94
N LYS A 33 -14.92 0.34 16.24
CA LYS A 33 -14.65 1.62 16.90
C LYS A 33 -13.16 1.93 16.84
N THR A 34 -12.82 3.18 16.58
CA THR A 34 -11.44 3.71 16.64
C THR A 34 -11.47 5.21 16.95
N SER A 35 -10.32 5.88 16.92
CA SER A 35 -10.18 7.32 17.11
C SER A 35 -9.13 7.90 16.17
N ALA A 36 -9.14 9.22 15.98
CA ALA A 36 -8.08 9.89 15.23
C ALA A 36 -6.70 9.66 15.87
N TYR A 37 -6.62 9.67 17.20
CA TYR A 37 -5.41 9.39 17.96
C TYR A 37 -4.84 8.00 17.62
N GLU A 38 -5.67 6.96 17.68
CA GLU A 38 -5.26 5.58 17.39
C GLU A 38 -4.77 5.44 15.95
N LEU A 39 -5.54 5.96 14.98
CA LEU A 39 -5.17 5.91 13.56
C LEU A 39 -3.85 6.64 13.26
N LEU A 40 -3.60 7.79 13.89
CA LEU A 40 -2.35 8.53 13.73
C LEU A 40 -1.18 7.80 14.41
N LYS A 41 -1.39 7.27 15.61
CA LYS A 41 -0.38 6.51 16.35
C LYS A 41 0.07 5.27 15.58
N LEU A 42 -0.86 4.51 15.00
CA LEU A 42 -0.55 3.32 14.19
C LEU A 42 0.26 3.71 12.93
N GLN A 43 -0.02 4.87 12.34
CA GLN A 43 0.76 5.43 11.22
C GLN A 43 2.10 6.04 11.62
N GLY A 44 2.45 6.07 12.92
CA GLY A 44 3.67 6.72 13.42
C GLY A 44 3.65 8.25 13.26
N LYS A 45 2.46 8.87 13.34
CA LYS A 45 2.26 10.31 13.24
C LYS A 45 1.88 10.89 14.60
N THR A 46 2.29 12.14 14.84
CA THR A 46 1.89 12.88 16.04
C THR A 46 0.41 13.22 15.99
N ASP A 47 -0.23 13.27 17.16
CA ASP A 47 -1.62 13.66 17.30
C ASP A 47 -1.81 15.19 17.30
N ALA A 48 -1.43 15.82 16.19
CA ALA A 48 -1.55 17.27 15.98
C ALA A 48 -2.84 17.62 15.22
N GLY A 49 -3.38 18.81 15.45
CA GLY A 49 -4.61 19.28 14.78
C GLY A 49 -4.53 19.25 13.24
N SER A 50 -3.37 19.60 12.67
CA SER A 50 -3.11 19.52 11.22
C SER A 50 -3.13 18.07 10.69
N ASN A 51 -2.59 17.12 11.48
CA ASN A 51 -2.61 15.70 11.17
C ASN A 51 -4.03 15.14 11.26
N ARG A 52 -4.82 15.51 12.28
CA ARG A 52 -6.24 15.14 12.39
C ARG A 52 -7.06 15.68 11.20
N LYS A 53 -6.88 16.95 10.83
CA LYS A 53 -7.56 17.54 9.65
C LYS A 53 -7.21 16.78 8.37
N THR A 54 -5.93 16.45 8.18
CA THR A 54 -5.47 15.64 7.04
C THR A 54 -6.07 14.23 7.06
N LEU A 55 -6.09 13.57 8.21
CA LEU A 55 -6.69 12.24 8.37
C LEU A 55 -8.17 12.23 7.97
N TYR A 56 -8.96 13.17 8.47
CA TYR A 56 -10.39 13.26 8.14
C TYR A 56 -10.63 13.51 6.64
N LYS A 57 -9.81 14.36 6.00
CA LYS A 57 -9.86 14.56 4.55
C LYS A 57 -9.61 13.26 3.78
N ARG A 58 -8.65 12.46 4.23
CA ARG A 58 -8.31 11.15 3.61
C ARG A 58 -9.42 10.12 3.81
N LEU A 59 -9.97 10.04 5.02
CA LEU A 59 -11.14 9.19 5.31
C LEU A 59 -12.33 9.54 4.39
N PHE A 60 -12.61 10.83 4.20
CA PHE A 60 -13.64 11.29 3.29
C PHE A 60 -13.33 10.89 1.83
N ARG A 61 -12.10 11.09 1.34
CA ARG A 61 -11.69 10.69 -0.02
C ARG A 61 -11.85 9.19 -0.27
N LEU A 62 -11.48 8.37 0.73
CA LEU A 62 -11.63 6.91 0.68
C LEU A 62 -13.10 6.47 0.62
N ALA A 63 -13.98 7.12 1.39
CA ALA A 63 -15.41 6.84 1.38
C ALA A 63 -16.12 7.35 0.11
N ALA A 64 -15.62 8.42 -0.51
CA ALA A 64 -16.21 9.02 -1.70
C ALA A 64 -15.82 8.35 -3.03
N GLY A 65 -14.93 7.35 -3.01
CA GLY A 65 -14.45 6.65 -4.19
C GLY A 65 -15.20 5.36 -4.47
N THR A 66 -15.51 5.11 -5.74
CA THR A 66 -16.07 3.83 -6.22
C THR A 66 -15.08 3.16 -7.16
N LEU A 67 -14.84 1.87 -6.95
CA LEU A 67 -14.01 1.03 -7.79
C LEU A 67 -14.84 -0.05 -8.49
N GLU A 68 -14.50 -0.33 -9.73
CA GLU A 68 -14.95 -1.50 -10.49
C GLU A 68 -13.74 -2.42 -10.71
N ILE A 69 -13.73 -3.58 -10.06
CA ILE A 69 -12.70 -4.61 -10.19
C ILE A 69 -13.34 -5.84 -10.82
N SER A 70 -12.74 -6.34 -11.91
CA SER A 70 -13.14 -7.59 -12.55
C SER A 70 -12.06 -8.64 -12.29
N ALA A 71 -12.44 -9.78 -11.71
CA ALA A 71 -11.55 -10.91 -11.43
C ALA A 71 -12.21 -12.22 -11.89
N LYS A 72 -11.64 -12.85 -12.93
CA LYS A 72 -12.10 -14.11 -13.56
C LYS A 72 -13.61 -14.20 -13.82
N CYS A 73 -14.40 -14.61 -12.81
CA CYS A 73 -15.84 -14.86 -12.91
C CYS A 73 -16.69 -13.87 -12.10
N HIS A 74 -16.08 -12.92 -11.39
CA HIS A 74 -16.79 -11.97 -10.54
C HIS A 74 -16.33 -10.54 -10.83
N SER A 75 -17.28 -9.60 -10.82
CA SER A 75 -17.02 -8.18 -10.78
C SER A 75 -17.53 -7.61 -9.47
N TYR A 76 -16.71 -6.75 -8.86
CA TYR A 76 -17.09 -5.94 -7.71
C TYR A 76 -17.17 -4.49 -8.16
N THR A 77 -18.31 -3.85 -7.91
CA THR A 77 -18.52 -2.41 -8.10
C THR A 77 -19.00 -1.81 -6.79
N GLY A 78 -18.18 -1.00 -6.15
CA GLY A 78 -18.51 -0.39 -4.86
C GLY A 78 -17.38 0.44 -4.25
N GLY A 79 -17.62 0.97 -3.06
CA GLY A 79 -16.64 1.78 -2.32
C GLY A 79 -15.77 0.96 -1.37
N LEU A 80 -14.59 1.50 -1.01
CA LEU A 80 -13.68 0.85 -0.06
C LEU A 80 -14.25 0.79 1.37
N ILE A 81 -14.90 1.88 1.75
CA ILE A 81 -15.51 2.09 3.06
C ILE A 81 -17.00 2.21 2.82
N ASP A 82 -17.78 1.41 3.54
CA ASP A 82 -19.25 1.45 3.47
C ASP A 82 -19.80 2.66 4.23
N SER A 83 -19.33 2.87 5.45
CA SER A 83 -19.80 3.97 6.30
C SER A 83 -18.75 4.44 7.30
N ILE A 84 -18.78 5.74 7.60
CA ILE A 84 -17.98 6.40 8.64
C ILE A 84 -18.91 7.26 9.49
N HIS A 85 -19.05 6.93 10.76
CA HIS A 85 -19.74 7.76 11.74
C HIS A 85 -18.73 8.39 12.68
N ARG A 86 -18.84 9.71 12.88
CA ARG A 86 -17.98 10.48 13.76
C ARG A 86 -18.82 11.09 14.87
N ASN A 87 -18.41 10.87 16.12
CA ASN A 87 -18.94 11.58 17.27
C ASN A 87 -17.88 12.60 17.72
N ASP A 88 -18.16 13.87 17.52
CA ASP A 88 -17.25 14.97 17.87
C ASP A 88 -17.12 15.23 19.36
N GLN A 89 -18.16 14.94 20.15
CA GLN A 89 -18.11 15.09 21.60
C GLN A 89 -17.19 14.04 22.22
N GLU A 90 -17.28 12.80 21.75
CA GLU A 90 -16.46 11.68 22.27
C GLU A 90 -15.14 11.48 21.53
N GLN A 91 -14.89 12.20 20.44
CA GLN A 91 -13.74 12.02 19.54
C GLN A 91 -13.59 10.56 19.03
N LYS A 92 -14.72 9.88 18.84
CA LYS A 92 -14.78 8.48 18.38
C LYS A 92 -15.21 8.37 16.93
N LEU A 93 -14.67 7.37 16.26
CA LEU A 93 -15.03 6.94 14.91
C LEU A 93 -15.62 5.53 14.96
N VAL A 94 -16.69 5.31 14.21
CA VAL A 94 -17.22 3.98 13.91
C VAL A 94 -17.12 3.80 12.40
N ILE A 95 -16.38 2.79 11.97
CA ILE A 95 -16.06 2.55 10.56
C ILE A 95 -16.55 1.17 10.16
N THR A 96 -17.24 1.10 9.02
CA THR A 96 -17.64 -0.16 8.38
C THR A 96 -16.92 -0.26 7.04
N LEU A 97 -16.14 -1.33 6.83
CA LEU A 97 -15.53 -1.61 5.52
C LEU A 97 -16.52 -2.40 4.67
N ASN A 98 -16.45 -2.25 3.36
CA ASN A 98 -17.33 -2.98 2.47
C ASN A 98 -17.01 -4.49 2.51
N LEU A 99 -17.96 -5.31 2.96
CA LEU A 99 -17.79 -6.75 3.13
C LEU A 99 -17.54 -7.47 1.80
N GLU A 100 -18.13 -7.00 0.71
CA GLU A 100 -18.00 -7.62 -0.61
C GLU A 100 -16.55 -7.56 -1.14
N LEU A 101 -15.71 -6.65 -0.63
CA LEU A 101 -14.28 -6.64 -0.93
C LEU A 101 -13.57 -7.92 -0.47
N SER A 102 -14.09 -8.60 0.55
CA SER A 102 -13.54 -9.88 1.02
C SER A 102 -13.44 -10.90 -0.10
N ASN A 103 -14.39 -10.90 -1.03
CA ASN A 103 -14.46 -11.81 -2.15
C ASN A 103 -13.30 -11.61 -3.15
N LEU A 104 -12.60 -10.47 -3.10
CA LEU A 104 -11.43 -10.19 -3.93
C LEU A 104 -10.12 -10.69 -3.32
N PHE A 105 -10.10 -11.04 -2.03
CA PHE A 105 -8.90 -11.45 -1.31
C PHE A 105 -8.96 -12.94 -0.96
N GLY A 106 -8.50 -13.79 -1.87
CA GLY A 106 -8.24 -15.20 -1.58
C GLY A 106 -7.04 -15.42 -0.64
N PRO A 107 -6.82 -16.65 -0.14
CA PRO A 107 -5.74 -16.97 0.80
C PRO A 107 -4.32 -16.60 0.35
N ASN A 108 -4.12 -16.40 -0.96
CA ASN A 108 -2.83 -15.98 -1.55
C ASN A 108 -2.97 -14.75 -2.47
N ASP A 109 -4.13 -14.10 -2.52
CA ASP A 109 -4.41 -12.99 -3.45
C ASP A 109 -4.21 -11.62 -2.77
N PHE A 110 -3.14 -11.49 -2.00
CA PHE A 110 -2.78 -10.25 -1.33
C PHE A 110 -1.27 -10.12 -1.15
N THR A 111 -0.83 -8.88 -0.98
CA THR A 111 0.57 -8.55 -0.71
C THR A 111 0.71 -8.08 0.73
N HIS A 112 1.64 -8.68 1.47
CA HIS A 112 2.03 -8.19 2.78
C HIS A 112 2.91 -6.95 2.63
N ILE A 113 2.62 -5.93 3.45
CA ILE A 113 3.39 -4.69 3.51
C ILE A 113 4.01 -4.57 4.91
N ASP A 114 5.32 -4.35 4.97
CA ASP A 114 5.99 -4.13 6.25
C ASP A 114 5.64 -2.74 6.82
N TRP A 115 5.03 -2.72 7.98
CA TRP A 115 4.60 -1.48 8.63
C TRP A 115 5.75 -0.60 9.13
N SER A 116 6.83 -1.21 9.59
CA SER A 116 7.97 -0.48 10.11
C SER A 116 8.69 0.24 8.97
N VAL A 117 9.00 -0.47 7.89
CA VAL A 117 9.59 0.11 6.67
C VAL A 117 8.67 1.18 6.08
N ARG A 118 7.36 0.91 5.95
CA ARG A 118 6.41 1.89 5.40
C ARG A 118 6.34 3.18 6.22
N ARG A 119 6.39 3.10 7.55
CA ARG A 119 6.40 4.27 8.44
C ARG A 119 7.69 5.07 8.35
N ALA A 120 8.84 4.41 8.24
CA ALA A 120 10.12 5.07 8.01
C ALA A 120 10.17 5.88 6.70
N LEU A 121 9.26 5.55 5.75
CA LEU A 121 9.08 6.24 4.48
C LEU A 121 7.98 7.31 4.51
N ASN A 122 7.46 7.68 5.68
CA ASN A 122 6.50 8.78 5.82
C ASN A 122 7.03 10.06 5.14
N SER A 123 6.13 10.77 4.45
CA SER A 123 6.46 11.97 3.64
C SER A 123 7.34 11.72 2.41
N LYS A 124 7.63 10.45 2.05
CA LYS A 124 8.37 10.06 0.84
C LYS A 124 7.48 9.21 -0.07
N PRO A 125 6.47 9.79 -0.76
CA PRO A 125 5.43 9.03 -1.46
C PRO A 125 5.98 8.12 -2.56
N LEU A 126 6.99 8.54 -3.32
CA LEU A 126 7.59 7.68 -4.34
C LEU A 126 8.27 6.45 -3.70
N ALA A 127 8.95 6.61 -2.57
CA ALA A 127 9.55 5.50 -1.84
C ALA A 127 8.49 4.57 -1.23
N GLN A 128 7.38 5.11 -0.69
CA GLN A 128 6.24 4.31 -0.23
C GLN A 128 5.59 3.50 -1.36
N TRP A 129 5.50 4.10 -2.55
CA TRP A 129 4.99 3.44 -3.74
C TRP A 129 5.92 2.30 -4.18
N LEU A 130 7.24 2.55 -4.26
CA LEU A 130 8.25 1.54 -4.60
C LEU A 130 8.25 0.38 -3.60
N HIS A 131 8.12 0.67 -2.31
CA HIS A 131 7.99 -0.35 -1.27
C HIS A 131 6.77 -1.25 -1.54
N GLY A 132 5.61 -0.65 -1.83
CA GLY A 132 4.40 -1.40 -2.19
C GLY A 132 4.59 -2.25 -3.44
N TYR A 133 5.15 -1.67 -4.51
CA TYR A 133 5.40 -2.35 -5.77
C TYR A 133 6.36 -3.54 -5.63
N PHE A 134 7.54 -3.34 -5.02
CA PHE A 134 8.49 -4.43 -4.84
C PHE A 134 8.03 -5.47 -3.82
N SER A 135 7.13 -5.12 -2.90
CA SER A 135 6.52 -6.12 -2.01
C SER A 135 5.67 -7.14 -2.76
N THR A 136 5.11 -6.83 -3.93
CA THR A 136 4.33 -7.79 -4.73
C THR A 136 5.20 -8.82 -5.45
N HIS A 137 6.50 -8.55 -5.60
CA HIS A 137 7.42 -9.38 -6.40
C HIS A 137 8.23 -10.29 -5.50
N ALA A 138 8.06 -11.62 -5.62
CA ALA A 138 8.94 -12.58 -4.96
C ALA A 138 10.36 -12.50 -5.53
N GLU A 139 10.46 -12.44 -6.86
CA GLU A 139 11.69 -12.30 -7.64
C GLU A 139 11.51 -11.08 -8.57
N PRO A 140 11.96 -9.87 -8.16
CA PRO A 140 11.85 -8.68 -9.00
C PRO A 140 12.63 -8.86 -10.32
N TYR A 141 11.95 -8.67 -11.44
CA TYR A 141 12.61 -8.59 -12.74
C TYR A 141 13.15 -7.17 -12.98
N PRO A 142 14.15 -6.97 -13.85
CA PRO A 142 14.64 -5.64 -14.19
C PRO A 142 13.53 -4.79 -14.82
N VAL A 143 13.32 -3.58 -14.30
CA VAL A 143 12.25 -2.67 -14.79
C VAL A 143 12.86 -1.35 -15.24
N SER A 144 12.42 -0.84 -16.39
CA SER A 144 12.90 0.46 -16.86
C SER A 144 12.49 1.60 -15.91
N ILE A 145 13.36 2.60 -15.78
CA ILE A 145 13.07 3.83 -15.03
C ILE A 145 11.77 4.47 -15.51
N GLY A 146 11.57 4.50 -16.84
CA GLY A 146 10.36 5.06 -17.46
C GLY A 146 9.08 4.36 -17.00
N THR A 147 9.10 3.02 -16.97
CA THR A 147 7.97 2.20 -16.52
C THR A 147 7.65 2.44 -15.05
N LEU A 148 8.66 2.44 -14.16
CA LEU A 148 8.44 2.71 -12.73
C LEU A 148 7.83 4.09 -12.49
N MET A 149 8.36 5.13 -13.16
CA MET A 149 7.87 6.49 -13.00
C MET A 149 6.46 6.69 -13.57
N MET A 150 6.15 6.02 -14.68
CA MET A 150 4.81 5.99 -15.27
C MET A 150 3.80 5.34 -14.31
N MET A 151 4.12 4.16 -13.76
CA MET A 151 3.23 3.45 -12.83
C MET A 151 3.06 4.20 -11.50
N ALA A 152 4.10 4.88 -11.02
CA ALA A 152 4.03 5.76 -9.86
C ALA A 152 3.26 7.06 -10.13
N SER A 153 2.81 7.28 -11.38
CA SER A 153 2.13 8.50 -11.86
C SER A 153 2.92 9.77 -11.53
N SER A 154 4.25 9.70 -11.64
CA SER A 154 5.14 10.82 -11.38
C SER A 154 5.19 11.74 -12.61
N ILE A 155 4.60 12.93 -12.47
CA ILE A 155 4.54 13.96 -13.52
C ILE A 155 5.81 14.83 -13.41
N ASN A 156 6.98 14.27 -13.68
CA ASN A 156 8.22 15.04 -13.78
C ASN A 156 8.54 15.29 -15.26
N SER A 157 8.78 16.55 -15.62
CA SER A 157 8.91 17.00 -17.01
C SER A 157 10.23 16.59 -17.70
N SER A 158 11.31 16.35 -16.96
CA SER A 158 12.62 16.00 -17.54
C SER A 158 13.12 14.60 -17.13
N ALA A 159 13.83 13.92 -18.05
CA ALA A 159 14.35 12.57 -17.84
C ALA A 159 15.40 12.49 -16.72
N SER A 160 16.32 13.44 -16.65
CA SER A 160 17.34 13.51 -15.59
C SER A 160 16.72 13.70 -14.19
N SER A 161 15.73 14.60 -14.06
CA SER A 161 15.00 14.79 -12.80
C SER A 161 14.23 13.53 -12.39
N ARG A 162 13.66 12.79 -13.36
CA ARG A 162 13.00 11.51 -13.08
C ARG A 162 13.95 10.48 -12.49
N GLU A 163 15.11 10.27 -13.11
CA GLU A 163 16.10 9.32 -12.61
C GLU A 163 16.63 9.73 -11.23
N GLN A 164 16.97 11.01 -11.03
CA GLN A 164 17.46 11.48 -9.75
C GLN A 164 16.41 11.31 -8.63
N ASN A 165 15.15 11.62 -8.90
CA ASN A 165 14.07 11.42 -7.93
C ASN A 165 13.86 9.93 -7.63
N LEU A 166 13.96 9.06 -8.64
CA LEU A 166 13.87 7.62 -8.45
C LEU A 166 15.02 7.09 -7.59
N ARG A 167 16.26 7.52 -7.86
CA ARG A 167 17.45 7.16 -7.05
C ARG A 167 17.26 7.55 -5.59
N ARG A 168 16.87 8.80 -5.30
CA ARG A 168 16.58 9.26 -3.92
C ARG A 168 15.50 8.42 -3.23
N ALA A 169 14.47 8.00 -3.96
CA ALA A 169 13.41 7.17 -3.41
C ALA A 169 13.87 5.72 -3.16
N LEU A 170 14.72 5.16 -4.03
CA LEU A 170 15.32 3.84 -3.85
C LEU A 170 16.34 3.84 -2.70
N ASP A 171 17.15 4.88 -2.56
CA ASP A 171 18.06 5.06 -1.43
C ASP A 171 17.28 5.13 -0.11
N ALA A 172 16.22 5.94 -0.05
CA ALA A 172 15.36 6.00 1.13
C ALA A 172 14.73 4.64 1.48
N LEU A 173 14.32 3.86 0.47
CA LEU A 173 13.79 2.51 0.66
C LEU A 173 14.86 1.53 1.15
N LYS A 174 16.08 1.59 0.60
CA LYS A 174 17.23 0.82 1.06
C LYS A 174 17.53 1.11 2.53
N ASP A 175 17.63 2.39 2.90
CA ASP A 175 17.92 2.80 4.28
C ASP A 175 16.82 2.35 5.25
N ALA A 176 15.54 2.56 4.89
CA ALA A 176 14.40 2.14 5.70
C ALA A 176 14.33 0.62 5.87
N SER A 177 14.66 -0.15 4.82
CA SER A 177 14.69 -1.61 4.87
C SER A 177 15.81 -2.10 5.78
N ASN A 178 17.02 -1.57 5.61
CA ASN A 178 18.19 -1.91 6.42
C ASN A 178 17.96 -1.59 7.90
N LEU A 179 17.35 -0.44 8.22
CA LEU A 179 16.98 -0.05 9.58
C LEU A 179 16.07 -1.08 10.27
N HIS A 180 15.26 -1.80 9.50
CA HIS A 180 14.32 -2.80 10.00
C HIS A 180 14.75 -4.25 9.68
N GLY A 181 16.06 -4.45 9.44
CA GLY A 181 16.64 -5.79 9.28
C GLY A 181 16.25 -6.51 7.99
N GLN A 182 15.78 -5.77 6.97
CA GLN A 182 15.45 -6.32 5.67
C GLN A 182 16.50 -5.93 4.65
N THR A 183 17.05 -6.91 3.93
CA THR A 183 17.93 -6.62 2.81
C THR A 183 17.11 -6.05 1.66
N PHE A 184 17.48 -4.85 1.21
CA PHE A 184 17.04 -4.25 -0.03
C PHE A 184 18.24 -3.56 -0.69
N SER A 185 18.58 -3.97 -1.91
CA SER A 185 19.62 -3.34 -2.71
C SER A 185 19.13 -3.16 -4.14
N TYR A 186 19.72 -2.21 -4.83
CA TYR A 186 19.39 -1.95 -6.22
C TYR A 186 20.62 -1.51 -7.00
N GLU A 187 20.56 -1.72 -8.31
CA GLU A 187 21.51 -1.21 -9.28
C GLU A 187 20.72 -0.58 -10.45
N ILE A 188 21.25 0.49 -11.02
CA ILE A 188 20.70 1.07 -12.25
C ILE A 188 21.75 0.91 -13.35
N SER A 189 21.42 0.11 -14.35
CA SER A 189 22.30 -0.16 -15.50
C SER A 189 21.48 -0.15 -16.79
N SER A 190 21.99 0.53 -17.81
CA SER A 190 21.34 0.67 -19.13
C SER A 190 19.87 1.13 -19.06
N GLY A 191 19.55 2.05 -18.13
CA GLY A 191 18.20 2.59 -17.94
C GLY A 191 17.20 1.65 -17.23
N ASN A 192 17.67 0.49 -16.76
CA ASN A 192 16.88 -0.48 -16.00
C ASN A 192 17.31 -0.52 -14.53
N VAL A 193 16.33 -0.72 -13.65
CA VAL A 193 16.52 -0.91 -12.22
C VAL A 193 16.49 -2.41 -11.92
N TYR A 194 17.58 -2.91 -11.36
CA TYR A 194 17.74 -4.26 -10.84
C TYR A 194 17.57 -4.20 -9.34
N VAL A 195 16.71 -5.04 -8.75
CA VAL A 195 16.45 -5.04 -7.31
C VAL A 195 16.69 -6.43 -6.74
N THR A 196 17.47 -6.49 -5.66
CA THR A 196 17.58 -7.67 -4.81
C THR A 196 16.95 -7.34 -3.47
N LYS A 197 16.07 -8.22 -2.98
CA LYS A 197 15.40 -8.03 -1.69
C LYS A 197 15.22 -9.34 -0.95
N THR A 198 14.99 -9.23 0.35
CA THR A 198 14.56 -10.38 1.16
C THR A 198 13.14 -10.79 0.76
N PRO A 199 12.89 -12.05 0.37
CA PRO A 199 11.54 -12.54 0.15
C PRO A 199 10.82 -12.71 1.50
N THR A 200 9.51 -12.45 1.54
CA THR A 200 8.69 -12.83 2.69
C THR A 200 8.63 -14.36 2.82
N SER A 201 8.19 -14.88 3.97
CA SER A 201 8.05 -16.34 4.14
C SER A 201 7.12 -16.97 3.10
N SER A 202 6.06 -16.27 2.67
CA SER A 202 5.19 -16.75 1.59
C SER A 202 5.88 -16.72 0.23
N GLN A 203 6.65 -15.67 -0.06
CA GLN A 203 7.45 -15.57 -1.29
C GLN A 203 8.55 -16.63 -1.35
N ALA A 204 9.25 -16.88 -0.24
CA ALA A 204 10.27 -17.92 -0.16
C ALA A 204 9.67 -19.31 -0.43
N ARG A 205 8.49 -19.62 0.14
CA ARG A 205 7.76 -20.86 -0.18
C ARG A 205 7.34 -20.94 -1.65
N HIS A 206 6.90 -19.84 -2.25
CA HIS A 206 6.55 -19.78 -3.66
C HIS A 206 7.77 -20.07 -4.55
N ILE A 207 8.91 -19.44 -4.27
CA ILE A 207 10.17 -19.64 -4.99
C ILE A 207 10.61 -21.10 -4.87
N ALA A 208 10.57 -21.68 -3.67
CA ALA A 208 10.93 -23.08 -3.45
C ALA A 208 10.03 -24.05 -4.23
N ARG A 209 8.70 -23.82 -4.27
CA ARG A 209 7.77 -24.66 -5.04
C ARG A 209 7.98 -24.54 -6.55
N LYS A 210 8.30 -23.35 -7.04
CA LYS A 210 8.66 -23.10 -8.44
C LYS A 210 9.94 -23.85 -8.81
N ALA A 211 10.96 -23.80 -7.95
CA ALA A 211 12.21 -24.53 -8.15
C ALA A 211 12.03 -26.06 -8.14
N SER A 212 11.06 -26.59 -7.40
CA SER A 212 10.75 -28.03 -7.35
C SER A 212 9.87 -28.52 -8.52
N GLY A 213 9.58 -27.69 -9.53
CA GLY A 213 8.80 -28.08 -10.71
C GLY A 213 7.30 -28.35 -10.45
N TYR A 214 6.79 -28.01 -9.26
CA TYR A 214 5.38 -28.23 -8.91
C TYR A 214 4.57 -26.99 -9.32
N GLU A 215 4.21 -26.90 -10.60
CA GLU A 215 3.15 -25.99 -11.03
C GLU A 215 1.80 -26.54 -10.55
N SER A 216 1.22 -25.89 -9.55
CA SER A 216 -0.18 -26.09 -9.20
C SER A 216 -1.00 -25.72 -10.43
N LYS A 217 -1.53 -26.72 -11.16
CA LYS A 217 -2.58 -26.51 -12.16
C LYS A 217 -3.68 -25.68 -11.48
N LYS A 218 -3.86 -24.46 -11.97
CA LYS A 218 -4.93 -23.54 -11.57
C LYS A 218 -6.23 -23.94 -12.22
#